data_AF-A0A0K2SHK2-F1
#
_entry.id   AF-A0A0K2SHK2-F1
#
_cell.length_a   1.000
_cell.length_b   1.000
_cell.length_c   1.000
_cell.angle_alpha   90.00
_cell.angle_beta   90.00
_cell.angle_gamma   90.00
#
_symmetry.space_group_name_H-M   'P 1'
#
loop_
_entity.id
_entity.type
_entity.pdbx_description
1 polymer ?
#
loop_
_entity_poly.entity_id
_entity_poly.type
_entity_poly.pdbx_seq_one_letter_code
_entity_poly.pdbx_strand_id
1 'polypeptide(L)'
;MGWFMAGLATGMAMMLLVHLVQRAGGWVTMGPGEGFGDGRGWASLAALVAVSALEEWFFRGLLFGWMLPRAGSLATLAATSLLFGLLHLGNRVNGLTVFNAVLAGAAFGAARLHTGGLGLAAGIHVGWNLMQWPLLGYPLYGAEERGFLRFPKLLTARPGGPPLLSGGRFGPEASLLDTAAFGLLLVWLLRRMEWL
;
A
#
# COMPACT_ATOMS: atom_id res chain seq x y z
N MET A 1 -7.29 12.10 15.49
CA MET A 1 -7.14 12.74 14.17
C MET A 1 -5.68 12.80 13.68
N GLY A 2 -4.71 13.21 14.52
CA GLY A 2 -3.31 13.44 14.10
C GLY A 2 -2.59 12.26 13.41
N TRP A 3 -2.67 11.06 13.99
CA TRP A 3 -1.96 9.88 13.44
C TRP A 3 -2.45 9.44 12.06
N PHE A 4 -3.75 9.58 11.78
CA PHE A 4 -4.29 9.24 10.45
C PHE A 4 -3.75 10.19 9.39
N MET A 5 -3.76 11.51 9.64
CA MET A 5 -3.23 12.48 8.70
C MET A 5 -1.71 12.34 8.50
N ALA A 6 -0.97 12.05 9.58
CA ALA A 6 0.46 11.74 9.48
C ALA A 6 0.72 10.49 8.64
N GLY A 7 -0.08 9.43 8.84
CA GLY A 7 -0.02 8.22 8.04
C GLY A 7 -0.34 8.48 6.57
N LEU A 8 -1.43 9.21 6.31
CA LEU A 8 -1.85 9.61 4.97
C LEU A 8 -0.73 10.30 4.21
N ALA A 9 -0.13 11.33 4.82
CA ALA A 9 1.00 12.05 4.25
C ALA A 9 2.21 11.13 4.01
N THR A 10 2.49 10.21 4.96
CA THR A 10 3.60 9.26 4.86
C THR A 10 3.42 8.30 3.68
N GLY A 11 2.24 7.67 3.56
CA GLY A 11 1.93 6.76 2.46
C GLY A 11 1.98 7.45 1.10
N MET A 12 1.40 8.64 1.00
CA MET A 12 1.46 9.46 -0.22
C MET A 12 2.90 9.84 -0.59
N ALA A 13 3.71 10.26 0.39
CA ALA A 13 5.09 10.66 0.16
C ALA A 13 5.97 9.47 -0.26
N MET A 14 5.80 8.30 0.36
CA MET A 14 6.52 7.09 -0.01
C MET A 14 6.21 6.65 -1.44
N MET A 15 4.93 6.58 -1.80
CA MET A 15 4.51 6.19 -3.15
C MET A 15 4.96 7.23 -4.19
N LEU A 16 4.87 8.52 -3.87
CA LEU A 16 5.39 9.58 -4.72
C LEU A 16 6.91 9.46 -4.92
N LEU A 17 7.67 9.14 -3.88
CA LEU A 17 9.12 8.93 -3.99
C LEU A 17 9.44 7.75 -4.90
N VAL A 18 8.74 6.62 -4.75
CA VAL A 18 8.86 5.47 -5.67
C VAL A 18 8.61 5.91 -7.11
N HIS A 19 7.53 6.65 -7.34
CA HIS A 19 7.21 7.20 -8.66
C HIS A 19 8.32 8.10 -9.21
N LEU A 20 8.83 9.04 -8.41
CA LEU A 20 9.89 9.97 -8.83
C LEU A 20 11.19 9.24 -9.19
N VAL A 21 11.56 8.20 -8.44
CA VAL A 21 12.70 7.34 -8.77
C VAL A 21 12.46 6.62 -10.10
N GLN A 22 11.26 6.07 -10.31
CA GLN A 22 10.90 5.43 -11.58
C GLN A 22 10.92 6.41 -12.75
N ARG A 23 10.50 7.67 -12.54
CA ARG A 23 10.55 8.73 -13.55
C ARG A 23 12.00 9.13 -13.87
N ALA A 24 12.83 9.31 -12.86
CA ALA A 24 14.24 9.65 -13.02
C ALA A 24 15.02 8.55 -13.77
N GLY A 25 14.68 7.28 -13.54
CA GLY A 25 15.25 6.14 -14.27
C GLY A 25 14.71 5.96 -15.69
N GLY A 26 13.72 6.76 -16.12
CA GLY A 26 13.06 6.58 -17.42
C GLY A 26 12.19 5.32 -17.50
N TRP A 27 11.79 4.74 -16.36
CA TRP A 27 11.07 3.46 -16.28
C TRP A 27 9.55 3.59 -16.30
N VAL A 28 9.02 4.80 -16.13
CA VAL A 28 7.60 5.11 -16.19
C VAL A 28 7.39 6.37 -17.05
N THR A 29 6.45 6.31 -17.98
CA THR A 29 5.95 7.48 -18.72
C THR A 29 4.60 7.91 -18.18
N MET A 30 4.27 9.19 -18.33
CA MET A 30 3.02 9.78 -17.86
C MET A 30 2.21 10.26 -19.04
N GLY A 31 0.90 10.02 -19.00
CA GLY A 31 -0.07 10.59 -19.93
C GLY A 31 -1.18 11.33 -19.20
N PRO A 32 -2.09 11.97 -19.97
CA PRO A 32 -3.26 12.60 -19.40
C PRO A 32 -4.12 11.56 -18.66
N GLY A 33 -4.72 11.99 -17.55
CA GLY A 33 -5.78 11.25 -16.88
C GLY A 33 -7.15 11.60 -17.44
N GLU A 34 -8.15 10.89 -16.94
CA GLU A 34 -9.55 10.98 -17.38
C GLU A 34 -10.41 11.81 -16.41
N GLY A 35 -9.82 12.21 -15.27
CA GLY A 35 -10.49 12.98 -14.22
C GLY A 35 -11.50 12.16 -13.41
N PHE A 36 -12.10 12.81 -12.40
CA PHE A 36 -13.10 12.22 -11.49
C PHE A 36 -14.55 12.42 -11.97
N GLY A 37 -14.76 12.85 -13.22
CA GLY A 37 -15.90 13.64 -13.68
C GLY A 37 -17.30 13.00 -13.65
N ASP A 38 -17.47 11.79 -13.11
CA ASP A 38 -18.78 11.14 -12.97
C ASP A 38 -19.00 10.56 -11.55
N GLY A 39 -20.24 10.22 -11.22
CA GLY A 39 -20.59 9.64 -9.92
C GLY A 39 -19.92 8.28 -9.64
N ARG A 40 -19.49 7.55 -10.69
CA ARG A 40 -18.79 6.27 -10.56
C ARG A 40 -17.35 6.46 -10.10
N GLY A 41 -16.70 7.53 -10.53
CA GLY A 41 -15.36 7.92 -10.10
C GLY A 41 -15.31 8.18 -8.59
N TRP A 42 -16.24 8.99 -8.09
CA TRP A 42 -16.36 9.27 -6.65
C TRP A 42 -16.72 8.04 -5.83
N ALA A 43 -17.62 7.18 -6.32
CA ALA A 43 -17.94 5.91 -5.67
C ALA A 43 -16.71 4.98 -5.58
N SER A 44 -15.91 4.91 -6.64
CA SER A 44 -14.69 4.09 -6.65
C SER A 44 -13.62 4.65 -5.69
N LEU A 45 -13.50 5.97 -5.59
CA LEU A 45 -12.61 6.62 -4.61
C LEU A 45 -13.04 6.30 -3.16
N ALA A 46 -14.35 6.42 -2.87
CA ALA A 46 -14.89 6.07 -1.57
C ALA A 46 -14.67 4.59 -1.24
N ALA A 47 -14.87 3.70 -2.22
CA ALA A 47 -14.60 2.27 -2.08
C ALA A 47 -13.12 1.99 -1.79
N LEU A 48 -12.18 2.65 -2.47
CA LEU A 48 -10.74 2.50 -2.22
C LEU A 48 -10.38 2.86 -0.77
N VAL A 49 -10.87 4.00 -0.29
CA VAL A 49 -10.63 4.45 1.09
C VAL A 49 -11.26 3.48 2.08
N ALA A 50 -12.50 3.06 1.82
CA ALA A 50 -13.23 2.13 2.68
C ALA A 50 -12.55 0.75 2.76
N VAL A 51 -12.16 0.16 1.63
CA VAL A 51 -11.48 -1.13 1.58
C VAL A 51 -10.15 -1.07 2.30
N SER A 52 -9.31 -0.06 2.01
CA SER A 52 -8.02 0.11 2.68
C SER A 52 -8.18 0.24 4.21
N ALA A 53 -9.19 1.01 4.66
CA ALA A 53 -9.49 1.15 6.09
C ALA A 53 -10.06 -0.13 6.71
N LEU A 54 -10.89 -0.87 5.99
CA LEU A 54 -11.48 -2.14 6.45
C LEU A 54 -10.42 -3.23 6.59
N GLU A 55 -9.45 -3.30 5.67
CA GLU A 55 -8.32 -4.19 5.80
C GLU A 55 -7.52 -3.90 7.07
N GLU A 56 -7.19 -2.63 7.35
CA GLU A 56 -6.49 -2.28 8.58
C GLU A 56 -7.34 -2.51 9.83
N TRP A 57 -8.64 -2.27 9.77
CA TRP A 57 -9.53 -2.61 10.89
C TRP A 57 -9.55 -4.11 11.17
N PHE A 58 -9.63 -4.95 10.15
CA PHE A 58 -9.63 -6.40 10.31
C PHE A 58 -8.27 -6.90 10.79
N PHE A 59 -7.19 -6.52 10.11
CA PHE A 59 -5.85 -7.03 10.40
C PHE A 59 -5.24 -6.40 11.65
N ARG A 60 -5.23 -5.06 11.77
CA ARG A 60 -4.54 -4.33 12.86
C ARG A 60 -5.47 -4.03 14.05
N GLY A 61 -6.78 -4.05 13.82
CA GLY A 61 -7.79 -3.93 14.85
C GLY A 61 -8.12 -5.29 15.46
N LEU A 62 -8.85 -6.12 14.71
CA LEU A 62 -9.38 -7.38 15.22
C LEU A 62 -8.32 -8.46 15.42
N LEU A 63 -7.63 -8.88 14.36
CA LEU A 63 -6.66 -9.98 14.45
C LEU A 63 -5.48 -9.62 15.34
N PHE A 64 -4.86 -8.46 15.10
CA PHE A 64 -3.74 -7.99 15.93
C PHE A 64 -4.15 -7.79 17.38
N GLY A 65 -5.33 -7.19 17.65
CA GLY A 65 -5.83 -7.00 19.01
C GLY A 65 -6.13 -8.31 19.74
N TRP A 66 -6.60 -9.33 19.02
CA TRP A 66 -6.82 -10.66 19.58
C TRP A 66 -5.50 -11.41 19.85
N MET A 67 -4.52 -11.34 18.94
CA MET A 67 -3.26 -12.07 19.06
C MET A 67 -2.26 -11.42 20.02
N LEU A 68 -2.16 -10.09 20.04
CA LEU A 68 -1.13 -9.35 20.77
C LEU A 68 -1.00 -9.75 22.26
N PRO A 69 -2.08 -9.77 23.06
CA PRO A 69 -1.99 -10.16 24.47
C PRO A 69 -1.74 -11.67 24.70
N ARG A 70 -1.86 -12.51 23.66
CA ARG A 70 -1.74 -13.98 23.76
C ARG A 70 -0.39 -14.50 23.28
N ALA A 71 0.16 -13.89 22.23
CA ALA A 71 1.35 -14.36 21.52
C ALA A 71 2.52 -13.38 21.61
N GLY A 72 2.31 -12.17 22.15
CA GLY A 72 3.31 -11.11 22.19
C GLY A 72 3.49 -10.41 20.83
N SER A 73 4.26 -9.32 20.82
CA SER A 73 4.33 -8.42 19.67
C SER A 73 5.00 -9.06 18.46
N LEU A 74 6.07 -9.84 18.66
CA LEU A 74 6.82 -10.45 17.55
C LEU A 74 6.00 -11.50 16.79
N ALA A 75 5.38 -12.45 17.51
CA ALA A 75 4.56 -13.49 16.90
C ALA A 75 3.31 -12.91 16.23
N THR A 76 2.69 -11.91 16.87
CA THR A 76 1.53 -11.20 16.30
C THR A 76 1.88 -10.47 15.02
N LEU A 77 3.01 -9.76 15.02
CA LEU A 77 3.51 -9.05 13.84
C LEU A 77 3.78 -10.03 12.69
N ALA A 78 4.54 -11.10 12.95
CA ALA A 78 4.88 -12.09 11.93
C ALA A 78 3.62 -12.75 11.35
N ALA A 79 2.73 -13.26 12.20
CA ALA A 79 1.54 -13.98 11.75
C ALA A 79 0.57 -13.09 10.95
N THR A 80 0.24 -11.90 11.46
CA THR A 80 -0.69 -10.99 10.75
C THR A 80 -0.11 -10.46 9.45
N SER A 81 1.22 -10.26 9.37
CA SER A 81 1.88 -9.83 8.13
C SER A 81 1.89 -10.92 7.06
N LEU A 82 2.16 -12.17 7.44
CA LEU A 82 2.10 -13.31 6.54
C LEU A 82 0.69 -13.51 6.01
N LEU A 83 -0.33 -13.49 6.90
CA LEU A 83 -1.72 -13.60 6.49
C LEU A 83 -2.14 -12.46 5.55
N PHE A 84 -1.71 -11.23 5.83
CA PHE A 84 -1.97 -10.08 4.95
C PHE A 84 -1.43 -10.32 3.54
N GLY A 85 -0.16 -10.71 3.40
CA GLY A 85 0.41 -11.01 2.09
C GLY A 85 -0.22 -12.22 1.41
N LEU A 86 -0.57 -13.27 2.15
CA LEU A 86 -1.25 -14.46 1.60
C LEU A 86 -2.63 -14.15 1.03
N LEU A 87 -3.39 -13.20 1.60
CA LEU A 87 -4.67 -12.77 1.01
C LEU A 87 -4.50 -12.00 -0.30
N HIS A 88 -3.29 -11.54 -0.61
CA HIS A 88 -2.96 -10.93 -1.90
C HIS A 88 -2.55 -11.98 -2.96
N LEU A 89 -2.65 -13.29 -2.64
CA LEU A 89 -2.56 -14.36 -3.63
C LEU A 89 -3.81 -14.36 -4.53
N GLY A 90 -3.69 -13.75 -5.72
CA GLY A 90 -4.66 -13.86 -6.81
C GLY A 90 -4.23 -14.78 -7.97
N ASN A 91 -5.07 -14.88 -9.00
CA ASN A 91 -4.87 -15.79 -10.15
C ASN A 91 -3.71 -15.42 -11.11
N ARG A 92 -2.91 -14.36 -10.84
CA ARG A 92 -1.84 -13.86 -11.73
C ARG A 92 -0.61 -13.33 -11.00
N VAL A 93 -0.25 -13.87 -9.84
CA VAL A 93 0.66 -13.18 -8.91
C VAL A 93 2.13 -13.30 -9.31
N ASN A 94 2.85 -12.18 -9.21
CA ASN A 94 4.31 -12.15 -9.11
C ASN A 94 4.69 -12.39 -7.64
N GLY A 95 5.56 -13.36 -7.33
CA GLY A 95 5.99 -13.65 -5.95
C GLY A 95 6.52 -12.42 -5.20
N LEU A 96 7.11 -11.45 -5.92
CA LEU A 96 7.56 -10.18 -5.35
C LEU A 96 6.39 -9.33 -4.81
N THR A 97 5.22 -9.37 -5.46
CA THR A 97 4.02 -8.69 -4.98
C THR A 97 3.55 -9.24 -3.62
N VAL A 98 3.52 -10.57 -3.47
CA VAL A 98 3.15 -11.20 -2.18
C VAL A 98 4.15 -10.80 -1.11
N PHE A 99 5.44 -10.90 -1.43
CA PHE A 99 6.51 -10.53 -0.51
C PHE A 99 6.39 -9.08 -0.05
N ASN A 100 6.15 -8.17 -0.98
CA ASN A 100 5.93 -6.76 -0.67
C ASN A 100 4.65 -6.52 0.14
N ALA A 101 3.56 -7.24 -0.13
CA ALA A 101 2.36 -7.20 0.70
C ALA A 101 2.64 -7.69 2.13
N VAL A 102 3.46 -8.74 2.32
CA VAL A 102 3.94 -9.15 3.65
C VAL A 102 4.73 -8.02 4.33
N LEU A 103 5.64 -7.37 3.61
CA LEU A 103 6.44 -6.24 4.14
C LEU A 103 5.58 -5.04 4.51
N ALA A 104 4.64 -4.64 3.64
CA ALA A 104 3.67 -3.59 3.92
C ALA A 104 2.85 -3.95 5.17
N GLY A 105 2.43 -5.22 5.25
CA GLY A 105 1.70 -5.72 6.39
C GLY A 105 2.50 -5.65 7.70
N ALA A 106 3.80 -5.92 7.65
CA ALA A 106 4.70 -5.75 8.78
C ALA A 106 4.87 -4.27 9.15
N ALA A 107 5.03 -3.37 8.17
CA ALA A 107 5.11 -1.94 8.43
C ALA A 107 3.82 -1.39 9.09
N PHE A 108 2.65 -1.83 8.64
CA PHE A 108 1.36 -1.47 9.24
C PHE A 108 1.20 -2.03 10.65
N GLY A 109 1.60 -3.29 10.88
CA GLY A 109 1.64 -3.88 12.22
C GLY A 109 2.58 -3.13 13.16
N ALA A 110 3.75 -2.72 12.66
CA ALA A 110 4.69 -1.89 13.40
C ALA A 110 4.10 -0.51 13.72
N ALA A 111 3.38 0.12 12.78
CA ALA A 111 2.68 1.38 13.02
C ALA A 111 1.63 1.25 14.14
N ARG A 112 0.93 0.10 14.18
CA ARG A 112 -0.04 -0.24 15.24
C ARG A 112 0.64 -0.43 16.60
N LEU A 113 1.82 -1.05 16.64
CA LEU A 113 2.61 -1.19 17.87
C LEU A 113 3.15 0.17 18.35
N HIS A 114 3.62 1.01 17.42
CA HIS A 114 4.24 2.30 17.73
C HIS A 114 3.23 3.29 18.33
N THR A 115 2.00 3.33 17.80
CA THR A 115 1.00 4.34 18.18
C THR A 115 -0.09 3.83 19.12
N GLY A 116 -0.19 2.51 19.32
CA GLY A 116 -1.28 1.90 20.08
C GLY A 116 -2.65 1.94 19.39
N GLY A 117 -2.76 2.56 18.21
CA GLY A 117 -4.03 2.75 17.48
C GLY A 117 -3.93 2.41 15.99
N LEU A 118 -5.07 2.50 15.29
CA LEU A 118 -5.17 2.16 13.87
C LEU A 118 -4.85 3.32 12.94
N GLY A 119 -4.90 4.56 13.46
CA GLY A 119 -4.84 5.76 12.63
C GLY A 119 -3.62 5.81 11.72
N LEU A 120 -2.42 5.55 12.27
CA LEU A 120 -1.19 5.59 11.47
C LEU A 120 -1.17 4.53 10.36
N ALA A 121 -1.49 3.27 10.69
CA ALA A 121 -1.53 2.17 9.72
C ALA A 121 -2.56 2.43 8.60
N ALA A 122 -3.80 2.77 8.98
CA ALA A 122 -4.87 3.09 8.03
C ALA A 122 -4.53 4.29 7.16
N GLY A 123 -3.91 5.33 7.74
CA GLY A 123 -3.44 6.49 7.00
C GLY A 123 -2.40 6.11 5.95
N ILE A 124 -1.35 5.36 6.32
CA ILE A 124 -0.29 4.96 5.38
C ILE A 124 -0.88 4.15 4.24
N HIS A 125 -1.72 3.16 4.55
CA HIS A 125 -2.34 2.30 3.55
C HIS A 125 -3.24 3.11 2.58
N VAL A 126 -4.15 3.92 3.12
CA VAL A 126 -5.00 4.80 2.30
C VAL A 126 -4.16 5.77 1.45
N GLY A 127 -3.14 6.39 2.05
CA GLY A 127 -2.28 7.37 1.37
C GLY A 127 -1.49 6.77 0.22
N TRP A 128 -0.95 5.56 0.41
CA TRP A 128 -0.28 4.80 -0.64
C TRP A 128 -1.23 4.54 -1.82
N ASN A 129 -2.41 3.96 -1.54
CA ASN A 129 -3.39 3.61 -2.56
C ASN A 129 -3.94 4.83 -3.30
N LEU A 130 -4.20 5.94 -2.59
CA LEU A 130 -4.62 7.22 -3.17
C LEU A 130 -3.56 7.81 -4.11
N MET A 131 -2.28 7.73 -3.73
CA MET A 131 -1.21 8.20 -4.59
C MET A 131 -1.03 7.29 -5.81
N GLN A 132 -1.04 5.98 -5.62
CA GLN A 132 -0.77 5.01 -6.69
C GLN A 132 -1.85 5.00 -7.77
N TRP A 133 -3.13 4.81 -7.41
CA TRP A 133 -4.18 4.58 -8.41
C TRP A 133 -4.92 5.86 -8.80
N PRO A 134 -5.58 6.62 -7.91
CA PRO A 134 -6.31 7.81 -8.34
C PRO A 134 -5.43 8.98 -8.81
N LEU A 135 -4.30 9.24 -8.14
CA LEU A 135 -3.48 10.42 -8.47
C LEU A 135 -2.49 10.15 -9.61
N LEU A 136 -1.72 9.06 -9.52
CA LEU A 136 -0.70 8.74 -10.52
C LEU A 136 -1.20 7.80 -11.64
N GLY A 137 -2.28 7.05 -11.40
CA GLY A 137 -2.90 6.20 -12.42
C GLY A 137 -2.09 4.98 -12.82
N TYR A 138 -1.40 4.33 -11.87
CA TYR A 138 -0.73 3.06 -12.15
C TYR A 138 -1.73 1.93 -12.43
N PRO A 139 -1.31 0.89 -13.19
CA PRO A 139 -2.12 -0.31 -13.36
C PRO A 139 -2.43 -0.98 -12.02
N LEU A 140 -3.67 -1.47 -11.86
CA LEU A 140 -4.11 -2.25 -10.71
C LEU A 140 -3.78 -3.74 -10.95
N TYR A 141 -2.59 -4.19 -10.58
CA TYR A 141 -2.20 -5.61 -10.64
C TYR A 141 -2.43 -6.32 -11.99
N GLY A 142 -2.27 -5.60 -13.10
CA GLY A 142 -2.47 -6.14 -14.45
C GLY A 142 -3.94 -6.40 -14.82
N ALA A 143 -4.89 -5.90 -14.03
CA ALA A 143 -6.28 -5.78 -14.43
C ALA A 143 -6.44 -4.49 -15.25
N GLU A 144 -6.44 -4.63 -16.58
CA GLU A 144 -7.03 -3.62 -17.45
C GLU A 144 -8.52 -3.56 -17.14
N GLU A 145 -8.99 -2.46 -16.53
CA GLU A 145 -10.30 -1.77 -16.70
C GLU A 145 -11.59 -2.60 -16.91
N ARG A 146 -11.59 -3.90 -16.61
CA ARG A 146 -12.71 -4.84 -16.79
C ARG A 146 -13.31 -5.26 -15.46
N GLY A 147 -13.12 -4.44 -14.43
CA GLY A 147 -13.71 -4.60 -13.10
C GLY A 147 -14.87 -3.65 -12.87
N PHE A 148 -15.71 -3.96 -11.88
CA PHE A 148 -16.81 -3.10 -11.42
C PHE A 148 -16.31 -1.73 -10.88
N LEU A 149 -15.06 -1.68 -10.43
CA LEU A 149 -14.40 -0.47 -9.93
C LEU A 149 -13.50 0.11 -11.02
N ARG A 150 -13.81 1.34 -11.47
CA ARG A 150 -12.96 2.15 -12.34
C ARG A 150 -12.44 3.30 -11.48
N PHE A 151 -11.19 3.19 -11.06
CA PHE A 151 -10.58 4.29 -10.31
C PHE A 151 -10.36 5.47 -11.28
N PRO A 152 -10.96 6.63 -11.01
CA PRO A 152 -10.68 7.83 -11.78
C PRO A 152 -9.20 8.19 -11.60
N LYS A 153 -8.50 8.42 -12.71
CA LYS A 153 -7.06 8.69 -12.69
C LYS A 153 -6.85 10.14 -13.10
N LEU A 154 -6.17 10.92 -12.26
CA LEU A 154 -5.79 12.30 -12.58
C LEU A 154 -4.65 12.35 -13.61
N LEU A 155 -3.73 11.40 -13.51
CA LEU A 155 -2.68 11.12 -14.48
C LEU A 155 -2.73 9.64 -14.86
N THR A 156 -2.07 9.25 -15.96
CA THR A 156 -1.95 7.84 -16.33
C THR A 156 -0.47 7.43 -16.38
N ALA A 157 -0.03 6.62 -15.41
CA ALA A 157 1.31 6.06 -15.37
C ALA A 157 1.41 4.79 -16.22
N ARG A 158 2.42 4.72 -17.09
CA ARG A 158 2.72 3.56 -17.94
C ARG A 158 4.13 3.04 -17.64
N PRO A 159 4.26 1.99 -16.83
CA PRO A 159 5.54 1.31 -16.61
C PRO A 159 6.08 0.70 -17.92
N GLY A 160 7.32 1.02 -18.26
CA GLY A 160 8.00 0.52 -19.47
C GLY A 160 9.46 0.12 -19.26
N GLY A 161 10.04 0.38 -18.08
CA GLY A 161 11.39 -0.04 -17.71
C GLY A 161 11.49 -1.47 -17.15
N PRO A 162 12.67 -1.86 -16.64
CA PRO A 162 12.91 -3.20 -16.08
C PRO A 162 11.84 -3.59 -15.05
N PRO A 163 11.19 -4.77 -15.15
CA PRO A 163 10.06 -5.13 -14.31
C PRO A 163 10.32 -5.06 -12.80
N LEU A 164 11.54 -5.38 -12.35
CA LEU A 164 11.91 -5.29 -10.94
C LEU A 164 11.98 -3.85 -10.41
N LEU A 165 12.06 -2.84 -11.28
CA LEU A 165 12.17 -1.44 -10.89
C LEU A 165 10.89 -0.66 -11.25
N SER A 166 10.28 -0.97 -12.39
CA SER A 166 9.04 -0.35 -12.85
C SER A 166 7.77 -0.98 -12.26
N GLY A 167 7.87 -2.25 -11.81
CA GLY A 167 6.73 -3.07 -11.43
C GLY A 167 5.98 -3.70 -12.62
N GLY A 168 6.37 -3.35 -13.85
CA GLY A 168 5.76 -3.83 -15.08
C GLY A 168 4.24 -3.68 -15.09
N ARG A 169 3.53 -4.70 -15.60
CA ARG A 169 2.06 -4.69 -15.67
C ARG A 169 1.35 -4.67 -14.31
N PHE A 170 2.05 -5.04 -13.23
CA PHE A 170 1.48 -5.14 -11.89
C PHE A 170 1.56 -3.82 -11.13
N GLY A 171 2.33 -2.85 -11.65
CA GLY A 171 2.55 -1.59 -10.98
C GLY A 171 3.58 -1.68 -9.83
N PRO A 172 3.80 -0.56 -9.13
CA PRO A 172 4.90 -0.36 -8.19
C PRO A 172 5.01 -1.43 -7.10
N GLU A 173 3.89 -2.02 -6.67
CA GLU A 173 3.82 -3.10 -5.67
C GLU A 173 4.56 -4.38 -6.09
N ALA A 174 4.90 -4.53 -7.38
CA ALA A 174 5.74 -5.61 -7.90
C ALA A 174 7.20 -5.18 -8.15
N SER A 175 7.69 -4.13 -7.47
CA SER A 175 9.04 -3.59 -7.64
C SER A 175 9.87 -3.68 -6.36
N LEU A 176 11.20 -3.65 -6.53
CA LEU A 176 12.17 -3.53 -5.43
C LEU A 176 12.15 -2.14 -4.79
N LEU A 177 11.58 -1.13 -5.47
CA LEU A 177 11.41 0.20 -4.87
C LEU A 177 10.31 0.19 -3.82
N ASP A 178 9.26 -0.60 -4.03
CA ASP A 178 8.23 -0.86 -3.03
C ASP A 178 8.79 -1.68 -1.85
N THR A 179 9.60 -2.71 -2.14
CA THR A 179 10.38 -3.43 -1.12
C THR A 179 11.19 -2.46 -0.26
N ALA A 180 11.91 -1.54 -0.88
CA ALA A 180 12.72 -0.55 -0.18
C ALA A 180 11.85 0.42 0.63
N ALA A 181 10.74 0.90 0.07
CA ALA A 181 9.84 1.84 0.74
C ALA A 181 9.28 1.25 2.04
N PHE A 182 8.61 0.09 1.97
CA PHE A 182 8.04 -0.55 3.17
C PHE A 182 9.09 -1.17 4.08
N GLY A 183 10.20 -1.68 3.54
CA GLY A 183 11.32 -2.19 4.33
C GLY A 183 11.98 -1.10 5.17
N LEU A 184 12.24 0.08 4.60
CA LEU A 184 12.80 1.22 5.32
C LEU A 184 11.82 1.78 6.36
N LEU A 185 10.53 1.89 6.01
CA LEU A 185 9.48 2.30 6.96
C LEU A 185 9.41 1.34 8.15
N LEU A 186 9.39 0.02 7.86
CA LEU A 186 9.41 -1.02 8.89
C LEU A 186 10.62 -0.80 9.81
N VAL A 187 11.84 -0.84 9.27
CA VAL A 187 13.08 -0.65 10.07
C VAL A 187 13.05 0.65 10.87
N TRP A 188 12.53 1.74 10.32
CA TRP A 188 12.40 3.01 11.02
C TRP A 188 11.42 2.94 12.20
N LEU A 189 10.23 2.39 12.01
CA LEU A 189 9.22 2.21 13.08
C LEU A 189 9.76 1.30 14.18
N LEU A 190 10.37 0.20 13.75
CA LEU A 190 11.05 -0.78 14.58
C LEU A 190 12.09 -0.10 15.49
N ARG A 191 13.03 0.68 14.95
CA ARG A 191 14.05 1.40 15.76
C ARG A 191 13.49 2.44 16.73
N ARG A 192 12.26 2.90 16.52
CA ARG A 192 11.57 3.85 17.41
C ARG A 192 10.81 3.15 18.53
N MET A 193 10.72 1.84 18.48
CA MET A 193 10.29 1.04 19.61
C MET A 193 11.52 0.80 20.46
N GLU A 194 11.42 1.06 21.76
CA GLU A 194 12.46 0.65 22.72
C GLU A 194 12.51 -0.89 22.92
N TRP A 195 11.62 -1.60 22.22
CA TRP A 195 11.49 -3.05 21.95
C TRP A 195 11.24 -4.03 23.10
N LEU A 196 10.15 -4.81 22.88
CA LEU A 196 9.80 -6.18 23.31
C LEU A 196 10.01 -6.59 24.78
#